data_AF-I3XA10-F1
#
_entry.id   AF-I3XA10-F1
#
_cell.length_a   1.000
_cell.length_b   1.000
_cell.length_c   1.000
_cell.angle_alpha   90.00
_cell.angle_beta   90.00
_cell.angle_gamma   90.00
#
_symmetry.space_group_name_H-M   'P 1'
#
loop_
_entity.id
_entity.type
_entity.pdbx_description
1 polymer ?
#
loop_
_entity_poly.entity_id
_entity_poly.type
_entity_poly.pdbx_seq_one_letter_code
_entity_poly.pdbx_strand_id
1 'polypeptide(L)'
;MRQKYPLLLKNKADFASVHPHRYPTKGGNWVPRIDYVDGGNFRYSRVRRDKGGYAAAAMRIDTPSIAKLPKCWGADQIMSAKNGKVLGGSPSFWISVRINCWITQRSA
;
A
#
# COMPACT_ATOMS: atom_id res chain seq x y z
N MET A 1 -9.29 -7.08 21.00
CA MET A 1 -8.04 -6.87 20.24
C MET A 1 -8.03 -5.42 19.73
N ARG A 2 -7.02 -4.59 20.03
CA ARG A 2 -7.03 -3.14 19.66
C ARG A 2 -6.77 -2.93 18.16
N GLN A 3 -7.81 -2.59 17.40
CA GLN A 3 -7.72 -2.23 15.98
C GLN A 3 -6.97 -0.90 15.85
N LYS A 4 -5.72 -0.95 15.38
CA LYS A 4 -4.74 0.12 15.61
C LYS A 4 -4.80 1.28 14.59
N TYR A 5 -5.49 1.09 13.47
CA TYR A 5 -5.51 1.99 12.31
C TYR A 5 -6.90 1.96 11.64
N PRO A 6 -7.34 3.04 10.96
CA PRO A 6 -8.70 3.15 10.43
C PRO A 6 -8.98 2.20 9.26
N LEU A 7 -10.18 1.63 9.23
CA LEU A 7 -10.80 1.22 7.96
C LEU A 7 -11.17 2.49 7.20
N LEU A 8 -10.59 2.67 6.01
CA LEU A 8 -11.03 3.68 5.06
C LEU A 8 -11.97 3.01 4.04
N LEU A 9 -13.21 3.48 4.01
CA LEU A 9 -14.20 3.10 3.00
C LEU A 9 -13.68 3.47 1.61
N LYS A 10 -13.83 2.57 0.62
CA LYS A 10 -13.36 2.73 -0.77
C LYS A 10 -13.77 4.08 -1.42
N ASN A 11 -14.91 4.65 -1.03
CA ASN A 11 -15.41 5.92 -1.56
C ASN A 11 -14.74 7.19 -0.95
N LYS A 12 -13.90 7.07 0.08
CA LYS A 12 -13.13 8.17 0.68
C LYS A 12 -11.61 7.98 0.60
N ALA A 13 -11.15 6.97 -0.15
CA ALA A 13 -9.77 6.49 -0.12
C ALA A 13 -8.75 7.44 -0.77
N ASP A 14 -9.17 8.28 -1.70
CA ASP A 14 -8.35 9.21 -2.48
C ASP A 14 -7.74 10.30 -1.61
N PHE A 15 -8.58 11.27 -1.21
CA PHE A 15 -8.24 12.42 -0.38
C PHE A 15 -7.60 12.02 0.96
N ALA A 16 -7.90 10.82 1.46
CA ALA A 16 -7.34 10.26 2.69
C ALA A 16 -6.00 9.51 2.50
N SER A 17 -5.61 9.15 1.27
CA SER A 17 -4.33 8.46 1.00
C SER A 17 -3.33 9.31 0.23
N VAL A 18 -3.78 10.21 -0.66
CA VAL A 18 -2.95 11.15 -1.43
C VAL A 18 -3.40 12.56 -1.11
N HIS A 19 -2.83 13.14 -0.06
CA HIS A 19 -3.11 14.52 0.32
C HIS A 19 -2.25 15.48 -0.53
N PRO A 20 -2.84 16.48 -1.23
CA PRO A 20 -2.09 17.34 -2.15
C PRO A 20 -1.17 18.35 -1.46
N HIS A 21 -1.43 18.71 -0.20
CA HIS A 21 -0.56 19.62 0.54
C HIS A 21 0.66 18.90 1.10
N ARG A 22 1.86 19.30 0.64
CA ARG A 22 3.14 18.78 1.14
C ARG A 22 3.49 19.44 2.48
N TYR A 23 3.15 18.79 3.59
CA TYR A 23 3.59 19.20 4.92
C TYR A 23 5.13 19.26 5.02
N PRO A 24 5.70 20.18 5.83
CA PRO A 24 7.14 20.21 6.11
C PRO A 24 7.62 18.88 6.71
N THR A 25 8.63 18.27 6.10
CA THR A 25 9.24 17.02 6.58
C THR A 25 10.03 17.27 7.88
N LYS A 26 9.35 17.22 9.03
CA LYS A 26 10.04 17.12 10.33
C LYS A 26 10.88 15.85 10.33
N GLY A 27 12.15 15.96 10.69
CA GLY A 27 13.15 14.91 10.52
C GLY A 27 12.76 13.59 11.21
N GLY A 28 12.81 12.49 10.47
CA GLY A 28 12.48 11.17 10.99
C GLY A 28 12.58 10.06 9.96
N ASN A 29 13.02 8.87 10.40
CA ASN A 29 13.11 7.70 9.55
C ASN A 29 11.71 7.17 9.18
N TRP A 30 11.29 7.48 7.96
CA TRP A 30 10.06 6.96 7.38
C TRP A 30 10.08 5.42 7.30
N VAL A 31 8.90 4.81 7.30
CA VAL A 31 8.74 3.35 7.39
C VAL A 31 8.09 2.83 6.11
N PRO A 32 8.74 1.92 5.35
CA PRO A 32 8.15 1.21 4.22
C PRO A 32 6.72 0.75 4.50
N ARG A 33 5.78 1.24 3.68
CA ARG A 33 4.33 1.04 3.77
C ARG A 33 3.82 0.63 2.39
N ILE A 34 3.14 -0.49 2.31
CA ILE A 34 2.39 -0.94 1.13
C ILE A 34 0.91 -0.80 1.46
N ASP A 35 0.21 -0.01 0.66
CA ASP A 35 -1.23 0.14 0.71
C ASP A 35 -1.87 -0.78 -0.34
N TYR A 36 -2.97 -1.44 0.02
CA TYR A 36 -3.64 -2.41 -0.83
C TYR A 36 -5.15 -2.41 -0.57
N VAL A 37 -5.90 -2.97 -1.52
CA VAL A 37 -7.36 -3.09 -1.41
C VAL A 37 -7.75 -4.47 -0.90
N ASP A 38 -8.73 -4.53 -0.01
CA ASP A 38 -9.39 -5.74 0.47
C ASP A 38 -10.90 -5.56 0.29
N GLY A 39 -11.40 -5.95 -0.89
CA GLY A 39 -12.81 -5.78 -1.27
C GLY A 39 -13.21 -4.30 -1.28
N GLY A 40 -14.13 -3.91 -0.39
CA GLY A 40 -14.59 -2.53 -0.21
C GLY A 40 -13.74 -1.65 0.71
N ASN A 41 -12.62 -2.16 1.24
CA ASN A 41 -11.78 -1.48 2.23
C ASN A 41 -10.36 -1.24 1.72
N PHE A 42 -9.74 -0.14 2.16
CA PHE A 42 -8.29 0.04 2.06
C PHE A 42 -7.59 -0.43 3.33
N ARG A 43 -6.49 -1.18 3.14
CA ARG A 43 -5.60 -1.65 4.20
C ARG A 43 -4.16 -1.25 3.89
N TYR A 44 -3.28 -1.39 4.88
CA TYR A 44 -1.85 -1.30 4.65
C TYR A 44 -1.03 -2.25 5.52
N SER A 45 0.15 -2.60 5.02
CA SER A 45 1.21 -3.27 5.77
C SER A 45 2.41 -2.32 5.87
N ARG A 46 3.09 -2.28 7.01
CA ARG A 46 4.32 -1.48 7.17
C ARG A 46 5.37 -2.17 8.03
N VAL A 47 6.63 -2.10 7.60
CA VAL A 47 7.79 -2.68 8.27
C VAL A 47 8.98 -1.74 8.12
N ARG A 48 9.85 -1.63 9.14
CA ARG A 48 11.02 -0.75 9.06
C ARG A 48 12.08 -1.32 8.11
N ARG A 49 12.97 -0.46 7.59
CA ARG A 49 14.05 -0.85 6.66
C ARG A 49 14.98 -1.91 7.28
N ASP A 50 15.35 -1.73 8.55
CA ASP A 50 16.12 -2.68 9.38
C ASP A 50 15.46 -4.06 9.59
N LYS A 51 14.18 -4.22 9.21
CA LYS A 51 13.42 -5.48 9.36
C LYS A 51 12.83 -5.97 8.04
N GLY A 52 13.53 -5.72 6.93
CA GLY A 52 13.17 -6.20 5.58
C GLY A 52 12.22 -5.29 4.78
N GLY A 53 11.87 -4.12 5.30
CA GLY A 53 11.22 -3.03 4.56
C GLY A 53 10.03 -3.46 3.70
N TYR A 54 10.09 -3.18 2.39
CA TYR A 54 8.98 -3.45 1.47
C TYR A 54 8.72 -4.94 1.23
N ALA A 55 9.74 -5.78 1.12
CA ALA A 55 9.55 -7.22 0.98
C ALA A 55 8.83 -7.79 2.21
N ALA A 56 9.30 -7.44 3.41
CA ALA A 56 8.64 -7.83 4.66
C ALA A 56 7.22 -7.24 4.82
N ALA A 57 6.96 -6.06 4.25
CA ALA A 57 5.61 -5.51 4.21
C ALA A 57 4.68 -6.30 3.26
N ALA A 58 5.16 -6.71 2.09
CA ALA A 58 4.39 -7.48 1.11
C ALA A 58 4.13 -8.92 1.57
N MET A 59 5.14 -9.58 2.16
CA MET A 59 4.99 -10.93 2.73
C MET A 59 3.87 -11.01 3.78
N ARG A 60 3.69 -9.95 4.59
CA ARG A 60 2.64 -9.82 5.62
C ARG A 60 1.22 -9.61 5.08
N ILE A 61 1.01 -9.43 3.78
CA ILE A 61 -0.32 -9.34 3.18
C ILE A 61 -0.86 -10.77 3.02
N ASP A 62 -1.98 -11.08 3.66
CA ASP A 62 -2.58 -12.42 3.65
C ASP A 62 -3.12 -12.83 2.26
N THR A 63 -3.16 -14.13 1.99
CA THR A 63 -3.59 -14.69 0.70
C THR A 63 -5.04 -14.28 0.33
N PRO A 64 -6.02 -14.24 1.25
CA PRO A 64 -7.36 -13.74 0.95
C PRO A 64 -7.41 -12.26 0.54
N SER A 65 -6.47 -11.42 1.00
CA SER A 65 -6.31 -10.04 0.54
C SER A 65 -5.65 -9.97 -0.83
N ILE A 66 -4.62 -10.78 -1.07
CA ILE A 66 -3.95 -10.90 -2.39
C ILE A 66 -4.96 -11.30 -3.47
N ALA A 67 -5.85 -12.25 -3.20
CA ALA A 67 -6.88 -12.71 -4.13
C ALA A 67 -7.94 -11.66 -4.51
N LYS A 68 -7.97 -10.50 -3.83
CA LYS A 68 -8.91 -9.39 -4.07
C LYS A 68 -8.24 -8.18 -4.73
N LEU A 69 -6.96 -8.27 -5.08
CA LEU A 69 -6.25 -7.20 -5.78
C LEU A 69 -6.83 -7.01 -7.20
N PRO A 70 -6.97 -5.76 -7.68
CA PRO A 70 -7.34 -5.50 -9.07
C PRO A 70 -6.24 -6.00 -10.02
N LYS A 71 -6.61 -6.50 -11.20
CA LYS A 71 -5.65 -6.91 -12.24
C LYS A 71 -4.99 -5.68 -12.86
N CYS A 72 -3.87 -5.23 -12.32
CA CYS A 72 -3.12 -4.07 -12.78
C CYS A 72 -1.64 -4.11 -12.36
N TRP A 73 -0.83 -3.28 -13.02
CA TRP A 73 0.59 -3.07 -12.73
C TRP A 73 0.90 -2.88 -11.23
N GLY A 74 0.05 -2.15 -10.50
CA GLY A 74 0.19 -1.94 -9.06
C GLY A 74 0.08 -3.24 -8.24
N ALA A 75 -0.87 -4.11 -8.58
CA ALA A 75 -0.97 -5.43 -7.97
C ALA A 75 0.25 -6.31 -8.33
N ASP A 76 0.74 -6.23 -9.56
CA ASP A 76 1.96 -6.92 -9.99
C ASP A 76 3.18 -6.47 -9.18
N GLN A 77 3.27 -5.18 -8.79
CA GLN A 77 4.35 -4.69 -7.92
C GLN A 77 4.24 -5.26 -6.50
N ILE A 78 3.01 -5.37 -5.96
CA ILE A 78 2.75 -5.99 -4.66
C ILE A 78 3.16 -7.48 -4.68
N MET A 79 2.81 -8.20 -5.76
CA MET A 79 3.19 -9.60 -5.97
C MET A 79 4.70 -9.78 -6.15
N SER A 80 5.36 -8.93 -6.94
CA SER A 80 6.82 -8.95 -7.12
C SER A 80 7.53 -8.78 -5.77
N ALA A 81 7.12 -7.81 -4.95
CA ALA A 81 7.68 -7.60 -3.62
C ALA A 81 7.34 -8.73 -2.63
N LYS A 82 6.17 -9.38 -2.75
CA LYS A 82 5.81 -10.56 -1.93
C LYS A 82 6.73 -11.75 -2.28
N ASN A 83 7.14 -11.86 -3.54
CA ASN A 83 8.12 -12.81 -4.04
C ASN A 83 9.57 -12.30 -3.88
N GLY A 84 9.82 -11.32 -3.00
CA GLY A 84 11.15 -10.79 -2.66
C GLY A 84 11.72 -9.73 -3.63
N LYS A 85 11.17 -9.58 -4.85
CA LYS A 85 11.65 -8.65 -5.86
C LYS A 85 11.06 -7.24 -5.68
N VAL A 86 11.70 -6.43 -4.84
CA VAL A 86 11.28 -5.02 -4.60
C VAL A 86 11.76 -4.13 -5.75
N LEU A 87 10.86 -3.79 -6.67
CA LEU A 87 11.14 -2.95 -7.84
C LEU A 87 11.18 -1.43 -7.56
N GLY A 88 10.86 -0.99 -6.34
CA GLY A 88 10.92 0.43 -5.96
C GLY A 88 11.20 0.67 -4.48
N GLY A 89 12.23 1.48 -4.18
CA GLY A 89 12.69 1.76 -2.82
C GLY A 89 12.19 3.08 -2.19
N SER A 90 11.46 3.91 -2.94
CA SER A 90 10.96 5.22 -2.51
C SER A 90 9.51 5.19 -2.04
N PRO A 91 9.08 6.14 -1.17
CA PRO A 91 7.65 6.32 -0.86
C PRO A 91 6.81 6.64 -2.10
N SER A 92 7.35 7.40 -3.06
CA SER A 92 6.63 7.82 -4.27
C SER A 92 6.21 6.65 -5.16
N PHE A 93 7.08 5.65 -5.34
CA PHE A 93 6.75 4.44 -6.11
C PHE A 93 5.51 3.73 -5.55
N TRP A 94 5.44 3.59 -4.22
CA TRP A 94 4.34 2.90 -3.55
C TRP A 94 3.07 3.75 -3.39
N ILE A 95 3.18 5.07 -3.57
CA ILE A 95 2.02 5.94 -3.83
C ILE A 95 1.48 5.68 -5.24
N SER A 96 2.33 5.61 -6.27
CA SER A 96 1.90 5.29 -7.65
C SER A 96 1.24 3.91 -7.75
N VAL A 97 1.81 2.89 -7.09
CA VAL A 97 1.20 1.54 -6.96
C VAL A 97 -0.22 1.61 -6.40
N ARG A 98 -0.40 2.36 -5.30
CA ARG A 98 -1.71 2.52 -4.65
C ARG A 98 -2.73 3.23 -5.56
N ILE A 99 -2.31 4.32 -6.21
CA ILE A 99 -3.16 5.07 -7.13
C ILE A 99 -3.61 4.18 -8.29
N ASN A 100 -2.69 3.42 -8.91
CA ASN A 100 -3.03 2.50 -9.99
C ASN A 100 -4.05 1.44 -9.54
N CYS A 101 -3.86 0.82 -8.38
CA CYS A 101 -4.84 -0.09 -7.80
C CYS A 101 -6.21 0.59 -7.55
N TRP A 102 -6.24 1.82 -7.04
CA TRP A 102 -7.51 2.53 -6.78
C TRP A 102 -8.26 2.88 -8.09
N ILE A 103 -7.55 3.40 -9.11
CA ILE A 103 -8.17 3.76 -10.41
C ILE A 103 -8.73 2.51 -11.09
N THR A 104 -7.93 1.44 -11.23
CA THR A 104 -8.39 0.20 -11.90
C THR A 104 -9.62 -0.38 -11.21
N GLN A 105 -9.72 -0.32 -9.88
CA GLN A 105 -10.87 -0.83 -9.13
C GLN A 105 -12.10 0.12 -9.15
N ARG A 106 -12.13 1.12 -10.04
CA ARG A 106 -13.27 2.02 -10.31
C ARG A 106 -13.58 2.21 -11.80
N SER A 107 -12.66 1.84 -12.69
CA SER A 107 -12.89 1.74 -14.14
C SER A 107 -13.46 0.37 -14.56
N ALA A 108 -13.80 -0.46 -13.57
CA ALA A 108 -14.42 -1.79 -13.67
C ALA A 108 -15.45 -1.94 -12.53
#